data_AF-A0A846NI46-F1
#
_entry.id   AF-A0A846NI46-F1
#
_cell.length_a   1.000
_cell.length_b   1.000
_cell.length_c   1.000
_cell.angle_alpha   90.00
_cell.angle_beta   90.00
_cell.angle_gamma   90.00
#
_symmetry.space_group_name_H-M   'P 1'
#
loop_
_entity.id
_entity.type
_entity.pdbx_description
1 polymer ?
#
loop_
_entity_poly.entity_id
_entity_poly.type
_entity_poly.pdbx_seq_one_letter_code
_entity_poly.pdbx_strand_id
1 'polypeptide(L)'
;MKKILKSISKKSKDRIAKNKKLIKRITVVSLIVAVLFAIGFFVYFSINPVLPDSLISLLPEMKKPTKDDVIVVFSPHNDDETLGLGGYIQAATEAESKVIVVFMTNGDGHAFTTIEEFRRLFPKPEDYISSGYKRQKESIEALKLLGVPRENIVFLGYPDRGLESIYKDHKTKENP
;
A
#
# COMPACT_ATOMS: atom_id res chain seq x y z
N MET A 1 -58.38 -16.61 36.81
CA MET A 1 -57.42 -17.44 36.04
C MET A 1 -57.41 -17.16 34.52
N LYS A 2 -58.55 -17.28 33.78
CA LYS A 2 -58.60 -17.11 32.30
C LYS A 2 -58.10 -15.75 31.75
N LYS A 3 -58.34 -14.62 32.44
CA LYS A 3 -57.88 -13.28 32.02
C LYS A 3 -56.34 -13.13 32.07
N ILE A 4 -55.68 -13.74 33.06
CA ILE A 4 -54.23 -13.69 33.23
C ILE A 4 -53.54 -14.49 32.11
N LEU A 5 -54.03 -15.70 31.81
CA LEU A 5 -53.52 -16.53 30.72
C LEU A 5 -53.65 -15.85 29.34
N LYS A 6 -54.77 -15.15 29.08
CA LYS A 6 -54.95 -14.34 27.84
C LYS A 6 -53.96 -13.18 27.75
N SER A 7 -53.68 -12.50 28.87
CA SER A 7 -52.70 -11.40 28.91
C SER A 7 -51.27 -11.87 28.65
N ILE A 8 -50.88 -13.01 29.24
CA ILE A 8 -49.57 -13.65 28.99
C ILE A 8 -49.44 -14.09 27.54
N SER A 9 -50.49 -14.71 26.98
CA SER A 9 -50.54 -15.11 25.55
C SER A 9 -50.42 -13.91 24.60
N LYS A 10 -51.09 -12.80 24.90
CA LYS A 10 -51.01 -11.56 24.12
C LYS A 10 -49.61 -10.94 24.17
N LYS A 11 -49.02 -10.79 25.36
CA LYS A 11 -47.63 -10.30 25.52
C LYS A 11 -46.60 -11.17 24.79
N SER A 12 -46.79 -12.49 24.80
CA SER A 12 -45.94 -13.42 24.05
C SER A 12 -46.03 -13.21 22.54
N LYS A 13 -47.25 -13.10 21.99
CA LYS A 13 -47.48 -12.81 20.56
C LYS A 13 -46.90 -11.46 20.15
N ASP A 14 -47.08 -10.42 20.97
CA ASP A 14 -46.53 -9.09 20.71
C ASP A 14 -44.99 -9.08 20.72
N ARG A 15 -44.36 -9.86 21.62
CA ARG A 15 -42.90 -10.02 21.68
C ARG A 15 -42.37 -10.75 20.44
N ILE A 16 -43.04 -11.80 19.99
CA ILE A 16 -42.70 -12.53 18.76
C ILE A 16 -42.82 -11.61 17.53
N ALA A 17 -43.91 -10.83 17.43
CA ALA A 17 -44.11 -9.89 16.34
C ALA A 17 -43.05 -8.76 16.33
N LYS A 18 -42.68 -8.24 17.50
CA LYS A 18 -41.61 -7.24 17.65
C LYS A 18 -40.25 -7.81 17.23
N ASN A 19 -39.91 -9.04 17.63
CA ASN A 19 -38.68 -9.71 17.22
C ASN A 19 -38.65 -9.98 15.71
N LYS A 20 -39.76 -10.43 15.10
CA LYS A 20 -39.84 -10.58 13.63
C LYS A 20 -39.65 -9.25 12.90
N LYS A 21 -40.22 -8.15 13.41
CA LYS A 21 -40.05 -6.80 12.85
C LYS A 21 -38.61 -6.31 12.99
N LEU A 22 -37.94 -6.61 14.11
CA LEU A 22 -36.54 -6.27 14.35
C LEU A 22 -35.61 -7.06 13.42
N ILE A 23 -35.79 -8.38 13.31
CA ILE A 23 -35.01 -9.23 12.39
C ILE A 23 -35.17 -8.73 10.95
N LYS A 24 -36.40 -8.46 10.49
CA LYS A 24 -36.64 -7.90 9.15
C LYS A 24 -35.89 -6.59 8.91
N ARG A 25 -35.85 -5.69 9.89
CA ARG A 25 -35.09 -4.43 9.79
C ARG A 25 -33.59 -4.67 9.69
N ILE A 26 -33.04 -5.55 10.53
CA ILE A 26 -31.62 -5.91 10.49
C ILE A 26 -31.28 -6.51 9.12
N THR A 27 -32.07 -7.47 8.63
CA THR A 27 -31.86 -8.07 7.31
C THR A 27 -31.88 -7.05 6.19
N VAL A 28 -32.84 -6.10 6.19
CA VAL A 28 -32.89 -5.03 5.19
C VAL A 28 -31.67 -4.13 5.27
N VAL A 29 -31.24 -3.73 6.46
CA VAL A 29 -30.04 -2.89 6.64
C VAL A 29 -28.78 -3.64 6.19
N SER A 30 -28.62 -4.92 6.55
CA SER A 30 -27.49 -5.75 6.11
C SER A 30 -27.46 -5.90 4.59
N LEU A 31 -28.61 -6.07 3.94
CA LEU A 31 -28.70 -6.11 2.48
C LEU A 31 -28.28 -4.77 1.85
N ILE A 32 -28.74 -3.65 2.40
CA ILE A 32 -28.34 -2.32 1.92
C ILE A 32 -26.83 -2.13 2.05
N VAL A 33 -26.25 -2.47 3.20
CA VAL A 33 -24.79 -2.38 3.42
C VAL A 33 -24.03 -3.29 2.44
N ALA A 34 -24.50 -4.51 2.22
CA ALA A 34 -23.89 -5.44 1.27
C ALA A 34 -23.95 -4.92 -0.17
N VAL A 35 -25.08 -4.30 -0.58
CA VAL A 35 -25.24 -3.68 -1.90
C VAL A 35 -24.31 -2.48 -2.05
N LEU A 36 -24.24 -1.59 -1.05
CA LEU A 36 -23.34 -0.45 -1.07
C LEU A 36 -21.87 -0.89 -1.14
N PHE A 37 -21.50 -1.93 -0.40
CA PHE A 37 -20.17 -2.52 -0.46
C PHE A 37 -19.89 -3.10 -1.85
N ALA A 38 -20.83 -3.86 -2.43
CA ALA A 38 -20.69 -4.42 -3.78
C ALA A 38 -20.58 -3.34 -4.86
N ILE A 39 -21.35 -2.25 -4.76
CA ILE A 39 -21.25 -1.10 -5.65
C ILE A 39 -19.88 -0.44 -5.49
N GLY A 40 -19.44 -0.17 -4.26
CA GLY A 40 -18.13 0.43 -3.99
C GLY A 40 -16.98 -0.44 -4.51
N PHE A 41 -17.06 -1.75 -4.30
CA PHE A 41 -16.12 -2.72 -4.83
C PHE A 41 -16.12 -2.71 -6.37
N PHE A 42 -17.27 -2.77 -7.00
CA PHE A 42 -17.40 -2.70 -8.46
C PHE A 42 -16.82 -1.41 -9.03
N VAL A 43 -17.14 -0.25 -8.43
CA VAL A 43 -16.60 1.04 -8.83
C VAL A 43 -15.08 1.06 -8.69
N TYR A 44 -14.55 0.61 -7.54
CA TYR A 44 -13.11 0.55 -7.28
C TYR A 44 -12.36 -0.28 -8.33
N PHE A 45 -12.84 -1.48 -8.65
CA PHE A 45 -12.22 -2.33 -9.67
C PHE A 45 -12.44 -1.82 -11.10
N SER A 46 -13.51 -1.05 -11.35
CA SER A 46 -13.73 -0.41 -12.65
C SER A 46 -12.78 0.76 -12.88
N ILE A 47 -12.44 1.53 -11.84
CA ILE A 47 -11.49 2.66 -11.93
C ILE A 47 -10.03 2.22 -11.80
N ASN A 48 -9.76 1.14 -11.05
CA ASN A 48 -8.44 0.56 -10.85
C ASN A 48 -8.41 -0.86 -11.44
N PRO A 49 -8.40 -1.01 -12.77
CA PRO A 49 -8.30 -2.31 -13.40
C PRO A 49 -6.95 -2.93 -13.02
N VAL A 50 -6.98 -3.94 -12.15
CA VAL A 50 -5.82 -4.78 -11.88
C VAL A 50 -5.84 -5.90 -12.91
N LEU A 51 -4.72 -6.10 -13.61
CA LEU A 51 -4.57 -7.23 -14.51
C LEU A 51 -4.72 -8.52 -13.68
N PRO A 52 -5.66 -9.43 -14.04
CA PRO A 52 -5.73 -10.73 -13.40
C PRO A 52 -4.42 -11.48 -13.61
N ASP A 53 -3.97 -12.24 -12.61
CA ASP A 53 -2.73 -13.03 -12.69
C ASP A 53 -2.70 -13.96 -13.92
N SER A 54 -3.86 -14.45 -14.36
CA SER A 54 -3.99 -15.27 -15.57
C SER A 54 -3.58 -14.56 -16.86
N LEU A 55 -3.53 -13.22 -16.87
CA LEU A 55 -3.13 -12.40 -18.02
C LEU A 55 -1.65 -11.99 -17.97
N ILE A 56 -0.88 -12.40 -16.96
CA ILE A 56 0.55 -12.10 -16.89
C ILE A 56 1.29 -12.62 -18.13
N SER A 57 0.87 -13.75 -18.70
CA SER A 57 1.44 -14.32 -19.94
C SER A 57 1.18 -13.47 -21.19
N LEU A 58 0.27 -12.49 -21.12
CA LEU A 58 0.01 -11.54 -22.20
C LEU A 58 0.90 -10.30 -22.10
N LEU A 59 1.62 -10.12 -20.99
CA LEU A 59 2.57 -9.01 -20.87
C LEU A 59 3.77 -9.25 -21.78
N PRO A 60 4.34 -8.20 -22.38
CA PRO A 60 5.56 -8.33 -23.14
C PRO A 60 6.68 -8.86 -22.25
N GLU A 61 7.46 -9.81 -22.77
CA GLU A 61 8.66 -10.26 -22.08
C GLU A 61 9.63 -9.09 -21.93
N MET A 62 10.17 -8.92 -20.72
CA MET A 62 11.26 -7.98 -20.47
C MET A 62 12.54 -8.53 -21.13
N LYS A 63 13.28 -7.64 -21.80
CA LYS A 63 14.61 -7.97 -22.35
C LYS A 63 15.49 -8.49 -21.21
N LYS A 64 16.07 -9.69 -21.39
CA LYS A 64 17.03 -10.23 -20.43
C LYS A 64 18.26 -9.32 -20.35
N PRO A 65 18.76 -9.02 -19.14
CA PRO A 65 19.93 -8.19 -18.95
C PRO A 65 21.20 -8.92 -19.42
N THR A 66 22.18 -8.15 -19.85
CA THR A 66 23.50 -8.61 -20.32
C THR A 66 24.60 -7.76 -19.69
N LYS A 67 25.83 -8.27 -19.64
CA LYS A 67 26.98 -7.58 -19.04
C LYS A 67 27.24 -6.16 -19.56
N ASP A 68 26.81 -5.88 -20.80
CA ASP A 68 27.02 -4.58 -21.46
C ASP A 68 25.90 -3.57 -21.11
N ASP A 69 24.83 -4.00 -20.45
CA ASP A 69 23.71 -3.14 -20.05
C ASP A 69 24.05 -2.32 -18.78
N VAL A 70 23.62 -1.06 -18.78
CA VAL A 70 23.57 -0.19 -17.60
C VAL A 70 22.11 0.09 -17.27
N ILE A 71 21.66 -0.36 -16.11
CA ILE A 71 20.27 -0.30 -15.68
C ILE A 71 20.17 0.69 -14.53
N VAL A 72 19.27 1.68 -14.67
CA VAL A 72 18.96 2.64 -13.62
C VAL A 72 17.52 2.43 -13.18
N VAL A 73 17.33 2.13 -11.90
CA VAL A 73 16.03 1.91 -11.28
C VAL A 73 15.69 3.15 -10.44
N PHE A 74 14.60 3.83 -10.79
CA PHE A 74 14.05 4.92 -9.98
C PHE A 74 12.96 4.37 -9.07
N SER A 75 13.20 4.42 -7.77
CA SER A 75 12.31 3.92 -6.72
C SER A 75 11.63 5.09 -6.02
N PRO A 76 10.28 5.21 -6.04
CA PRO A 76 9.59 6.27 -5.32
C PRO A 76 9.90 6.27 -3.81
N HIS A 77 9.87 5.08 -3.19
CA HIS A 77 10.20 4.89 -1.77
C HIS A 77 11.17 3.71 -1.56
N ASN A 78 11.61 3.55 -0.32
CA ASN A 78 12.47 2.46 0.15
C ASN A 78 11.72 1.12 0.26
N ASP A 79 11.73 0.27 -0.77
CA ASP A 79 11.12 -1.08 -0.86
C ASP A 79 10.56 -1.32 -2.28
N ASP A 80 10.05 -0.26 -2.93
CA ASP A 80 9.44 -0.29 -4.26
C ASP A 80 10.37 -0.93 -5.32
N GLU A 81 11.69 -0.73 -5.22
CA GLU A 81 12.68 -1.33 -6.13
C GLU A 81 12.72 -2.85 -6.00
N THR A 82 12.62 -3.34 -4.76
CA THR A 82 12.71 -4.76 -4.44
C THR A 82 11.36 -5.42 -4.73
N LEU A 83 10.25 -4.78 -4.34
CA LEU A 83 8.89 -5.27 -4.58
C LEU A 83 8.53 -5.30 -6.07
N GLY A 84 8.91 -4.26 -6.82
CA GLY A 84 8.58 -4.14 -8.24
C GLY A 84 9.56 -4.84 -9.16
N LEU A 85 10.87 -4.79 -8.87
CA LEU A 85 11.93 -5.20 -9.79
C LEU A 85 12.98 -6.12 -9.18
N GLY A 86 12.81 -6.61 -7.94
CA GLY A 86 13.83 -7.41 -7.24
C GLY A 86 14.35 -8.60 -8.05
N GLY A 87 13.46 -9.34 -8.71
CA GLY A 87 13.85 -10.45 -9.58
C GLY A 87 14.65 -10.03 -10.82
N TYR A 88 14.33 -8.86 -11.41
CA TYR A 88 15.07 -8.34 -12.55
C TYR A 88 16.43 -7.76 -12.14
N ILE A 89 16.50 -7.09 -10.98
CA ILE A 89 17.75 -6.60 -10.38
C ILE A 89 18.69 -7.78 -10.12
N GLN A 90 18.19 -8.86 -9.51
CA GLN A 90 18.99 -10.07 -9.29
C GLN A 90 19.51 -10.64 -10.61
N ALA A 91 18.62 -10.87 -11.59
CA ALA A 91 19.03 -11.37 -12.89
C ALA A 91 20.07 -10.48 -13.60
N ALA A 92 19.97 -9.16 -13.43
CA ALA A 92 20.93 -8.20 -13.99
C ALA A 92 22.30 -8.28 -13.32
N THR A 93 22.35 -8.34 -11.99
CA THR A 93 23.62 -8.48 -11.28
C THR A 93 24.28 -9.84 -11.53
N GLU A 94 23.50 -10.93 -11.64
CA GLU A 94 24.00 -12.27 -12.03
C GLU A 94 24.56 -12.29 -13.47
N ALA A 95 23.99 -11.47 -14.36
CA ALA A 95 24.49 -11.27 -15.72
C ALA A 95 25.66 -10.27 -15.80
N GLU A 96 26.19 -9.83 -14.66
CA GLU A 96 27.28 -8.84 -14.54
C GLU A 96 26.94 -7.45 -15.12
N SER A 97 25.65 -7.13 -15.29
CA SER A 97 25.20 -5.79 -15.69
C SER A 97 25.47 -4.76 -14.59
N LYS A 98 25.68 -3.51 -14.97
CA LYS A 98 25.76 -2.41 -14.00
C LYS A 98 24.37 -1.96 -13.60
N VAL A 99 23.98 -2.21 -12.34
CA VAL A 99 22.70 -1.75 -11.77
C VAL A 99 22.93 -0.57 -10.84
N ILE A 100 22.15 0.50 -11.02
CA ILE A 100 22.10 1.69 -10.16
C ILE A 100 20.67 1.85 -9.66
N VAL A 101 20.50 2.03 -8.36
CA VAL A 101 19.18 2.26 -7.75
C VAL A 101 19.14 3.65 -7.14
N VAL A 102 18.15 4.44 -7.55
CA VAL A 102 17.94 5.81 -7.11
C VAL A 102 16.62 5.89 -6.37
N PHE A 103 16.71 6.16 -5.07
CA PHE A 103 15.56 6.41 -4.21
C PHE A 103 15.17 7.88 -4.27
N MET A 104 13.94 8.15 -4.68
CA MET A 104 13.39 9.49 -4.76
C MET A 104 13.16 10.06 -3.35
N THR A 105 12.48 9.31 -2.49
CA THR A 105 12.15 9.73 -1.13
C THR A 105 12.79 8.83 -0.07
N ASN A 106 12.72 9.24 1.20
CA ASN A 106 13.14 8.41 2.33
C ASN A 106 12.03 7.49 2.88
N GLY A 107 10.84 7.50 2.27
CA GLY A 107 9.70 6.72 2.77
C GLY A 107 9.29 7.08 4.21
N ASP A 108 9.54 8.31 4.65
CA ASP A 108 9.39 8.80 6.01
C ASP A 108 8.04 9.50 6.27
N GLY A 109 7.05 9.33 5.39
CA GLY A 109 5.78 10.07 5.42
C GLY A 109 4.59 9.29 5.96
N HIS A 110 4.79 8.04 6.38
CA HIS A 110 3.71 7.13 6.76
C HIS A 110 3.47 7.07 8.28
N ALA A 111 2.50 7.87 8.76
CA ALA A 111 2.21 8.05 10.19
C ALA A 111 1.95 6.74 10.96
N PHE A 112 1.18 5.80 10.41
CA PHE A 112 0.88 4.54 11.11
C PHE A 112 2.13 3.68 11.33
N THR A 113 3.00 3.60 10.33
CA THR A 113 4.27 2.87 10.39
C THR A 113 5.17 3.50 11.45
N THR A 114 5.25 4.82 11.48
CA THR A 114 6.03 5.53 12.51
C THR A 114 5.44 5.34 13.92
N ILE A 115 4.10 5.34 14.07
CA ILE A 115 3.44 5.03 15.36
C ILE A 115 3.82 3.64 15.84
N GLU A 116 3.72 2.63 14.97
CA GLU A 116 4.02 1.24 15.29
C GLU A 116 5.51 1.04 15.61
N GLU A 117 6.38 1.62 14.78
CA GLU A 117 7.82 1.53 14.90
C GLU A 117 8.35 2.12 16.20
N PHE A 118 7.91 3.34 16.54
CA PHE A 118 8.38 4.06 17.73
C PHE A 118 7.47 3.86 18.94
N ARG A 119 6.41 3.05 18.80
CA ARG A 119 5.38 2.77 19.82
C ARG A 119 4.85 4.04 20.49
N ARG A 120 4.60 5.07 19.68
CA ARG A 120 4.19 6.40 20.12
C ARG A 120 2.93 6.83 19.38
N LEU A 121 1.84 7.04 20.12
CA LEU A 121 0.54 7.44 19.56
C LEU A 121 0.58 8.76 18.77
N PHE A 122 1.48 9.67 19.15
CA PHE A 122 1.70 10.95 18.48
C PHE A 122 3.18 11.07 18.10
N PRO A 123 3.58 10.62 16.91
CA PRO A 123 4.96 10.72 16.45
C PRO A 123 5.41 12.17 16.35
N LYS A 124 6.66 12.41 16.69
CA LYS A 124 7.34 13.69 16.54
C LYS A 124 8.10 13.74 15.21
N PRO A 125 8.45 14.93 14.70
CA PRO A 125 9.27 15.06 13.49
C PRO A 125 10.53 14.19 13.50
N GLU A 126 11.19 14.04 14.65
CA GLU A 126 12.41 13.24 14.79
C GLU A 126 12.16 11.74 14.60
N ASP A 127 10.96 11.25 14.89
CA ASP A 127 10.58 9.85 14.68
C ASP A 127 10.50 9.55 13.18
N TYR A 128 9.93 10.46 12.38
CA TYR A 128 9.89 10.33 10.92
C TYR A 128 11.29 10.34 10.30
N ILE A 129 12.13 11.29 10.69
CA ILE A 129 13.54 11.36 10.24
C ILE A 129 14.28 10.06 10.59
N SER A 130 14.08 9.56 11.82
CA SER A 130 14.70 8.30 12.27
C SER A 130 14.21 7.09 11.48
N SER A 131 12.90 7.06 11.16
CA SER A 131 12.30 6.04 10.28
C SER A 131 12.95 6.07 8.90
N GLY A 132 13.11 7.26 8.29
CA GLY A 132 13.77 7.41 7.00
C GLY A 132 15.19 6.85 6.97
N TYR A 133 16.02 7.19 7.96
CA TYR A 133 17.38 6.63 8.04
C TYR A 133 17.40 5.12 8.25
N LYS A 134 16.43 4.56 8.97
CA LYS A 134 16.33 3.12 9.13
C LYS A 134 15.92 2.45 7.81
N ARG A 135 14.92 2.99 7.11
CA ARG A 135 14.50 2.49 5.79
C ARG A 135 15.63 2.56 4.76
N GLN A 136 16.47 3.60 4.79
CA GLN A 136 17.69 3.64 3.97
C GLN A 136 18.63 2.47 4.26
N LYS A 137 18.83 2.12 5.53
CA LYS A 137 19.65 0.94 5.92
C LYS A 137 19.01 -0.36 5.46
N GLU A 138 17.70 -0.49 5.60
CA GLU A 138 16.94 -1.66 5.12
C GLU A 138 17.10 -1.84 3.60
N SER A 139 16.95 -0.76 2.81
CA SER A 139 17.19 -0.79 1.36
C SER A 139 18.63 -1.16 1.01
N ILE A 140 19.62 -0.63 1.73
CA ILE A 140 21.04 -0.99 1.51
C ILE A 140 21.26 -2.49 1.72
N GLU A 141 20.75 -3.05 2.82
CA GLU A 141 20.92 -4.47 3.10
C GLU A 141 20.14 -5.35 2.11
N ALA A 142 18.92 -4.96 1.73
CA ALA A 142 18.14 -5.68 0.73
C ALA A 142 18.86 -5.71 -0.63
N LEU A 143 19.33 -4.57 -1.11
CA LEU A 143 20.02 -4.45 -2.40
C LEU A 143 21.37 -5.15 -2.42
N LYS A 144 22.07 -5.19 -1.28
CA LYS A 144 23.29 -5.99 -1.11
C LYS A 144 23.01 -7.49 -1.30
N LEU A 145 21.88 -8.00 -0.82
CA LEU A 145 21.47 -9.39 -1.07
C LEU A 145 21.17 -9.65 -2.55
N LEU A 146 20.74 -8.61 -3.27
CA LEU A 146 20.52 -8.64 -4.73
C LEU A 146 21.78 -8.32 -5.55
N GLY A 147 22.97 -8.28 -4.93
CA GLY A 147 24.24 -8.08 -5.65
C GLY A 147 24.54 -6.63 -6.07
N VAL A 148 23.73 -5.65 -5.66
CA VAL A 148 23.97 -4.25 -5.99
C VAL A 148 25.01 -3.67 -5.02
N PRO A 149 26.14 -3.12 -5.52
CA PRO A 149 27.17 -2.58 -4.66
C PRO A 149 26.73 -1.24 -4.06
N ARG A 150 27.22 -0.92 -2.84
CA ARG A 150 26.74 0.23 -2.05
C ARG A 150 26.88 1.56 -2.79
N GLU A 151 27.94 1.73 -3.56
CA GLU A 151 28.24 2.92 -4.36
C GLU A 151 27.21 3.17 -5.47
N ASN A 152 26.45 2.15 -5.86
CA ASN A 152 25.38 2.26 -6.86
C ASN A 152 24.00 2.49 -6.22
N ILE A 153 23.94 2.67 -4.90
CA ILE A 153 22.70 2.96 -4.16
C ILE A 153 22.67 4.45 -3.80
N VAL A 154 21.78 5.19 -4.45
CA VAL A 154 21.67 6.65 -4.35
C VAL A 154 20.36 7.03 -3.67
N PHE A 155 20.44 7.89 -2.65
CA PHE A 155 19.29 8.49 -2.00
C PHE A 155 19.26 9.98 -2.35
N LEU A 156 18.20 10.44 -3.01
CA LEU A 156 18.00 11.87 -3.27
C LEU A 156 17.54 12.62 -2.01
N GLY A 157 16.92 11.90 -1.06
CA GLY A 157 16.59 12.41 0.26
C GLY A 157 15.35 13.29 0.32
N TYR A 158 14.49 13.29 -0.69
CA TYR A 158 13.26 14.08 -0.66
C TYR A 158 12.27 13.53 0.38
N PRO A 159 11.43 14.40 0.97
CA PRO A 159 10.39 13.97 1.89
C PRO A 159 9.33 13.16 1.15
N ASP A 160 8.94 12.04 1.75
CA ASP A 160 7.79 11.28 1.30
C ASP A 160 6.52 12.17 1.31
N ARG A 161 5.67 12.03 0.30
CA ARG A 161 4.50 12.88 0.00
C ARG A 161 4.82 14.34 -0.34
N GLY A 162 6.10 14.74 -0.40
CA GLY A 162 6.52 16.12 -0.69
C GLY A 162 6.98 16.39 -2.12
N LEU A 163 7.18 15.35 -2.95
CA LEU A 163 7.69 15.49 -4.32
C LEU A 163 6.85 16.45 -5.19
N GLU A 164 5.52 16.38 -5.09
CA GLU A 164 4.65 17.25 -5.89
C GLU A 164 4.80 18.73 -5.49
N SER A 165 4.91 19.02 -4.19
CA SER A 165 5.12 20.39 -3.72
C SER A 165 6.45 20.94 -4.23
N ILE A 166 7.54 20.18 -4.03
CA ILE A 166 8.88 20.54 -4.50
C ILE A 166 8.86 20.80 -6.00
N TYR A 167 8.27 19.89 -6.78
CA TYR A 167 8.18 20.06 -8.23
C TYR A 167 7.40 21.31 -8.64
N LYS A 168 6.30 21.65 -7.94
CA LYS A 168 5.52 22.85 -8.24
C LYS A 168 6.27 24.13 -7.93
N ASP A 169 7.05 24.12 -6.85
CA ASP A 169 7.82 25.28 -6.39
C ASP A 169 9.10 25.48 -7.24
N HIS A 170 9.65 24.41 -7.81
CA HIS A 170 10.95 24.40 -8.52
C HIS A 170 10.84 23.85 -9.97
N LYS A 171 9.94 24.44 -10.77
CA LYS A 171 9.62 23.93 -12.12
C LYS A 171 10.65 24.20 -13.21
N THR A 172 11.50 25.21 -13.06
CA THR A 172 12.35 25.69 -14.15
C THR A 172 13.83 25.59 -13.80
N LYS A 173 14.71 25.51 -14.81
CA LYS A 173 16.17 25.47 -14.57
C LYS A 173 16.69 26.72 -13.88
N GLU A 174 15.98 27.84 -13.97
CA GLU A 174 16.31 29.09 -13.29
C GLU A 174 15.86 29.13 -11.83
N ASN A 175 14.96 28.22 -11.44
CA ASN A 175 14.56 27.99 -10.06
C ASN A 175 14.56 26.47 -9.76
N PRO A 176 15.76 25.86 -9.76
CA PRO A 176 15.92 24.42 -9.55
C PRO A 176 15.61 24.01 -8.11
#